data_AF-A0A1Z9C2C0-F1
#
_entry.id   AF-A0A1Z9C2C0-F1
#
_cell.length_a   1.000
_cell.length_b   1.000
_cell.length_c   1.000
_cell.angle_alpha   90.00
_cell.angle_beta   90.00
_cell.angle_gamma   90.00
#
_symmetry.space_group_name_H-M   'P 1'
#
loop_
_entity.id
_entity.type
_entity.pdbx_description
1 polymer ?
#
loop_
_entity_poly.entity_id
_entity_poly.type
_entity_poly.pdbx_seq_one_letter_code
_entity_poly.pdbx_strand_id
1 'polypeptide(L)' 'MRLTRTLIMGALMVIPGLFLGLLLWILVGQPADGQNPIVEALVCNAIPLASIFSGLFFGWVTGSEYAE' A
#
# COMPACT_ATOMS: atom_id res chain seq x y z
N MET A 1 -9.09 -9.32 19.63
CA MET A 1 -8.96 -7.93 19.11
C MET A 1 -8.71 -7.93 17.59
N ARG A 2 -9.61 -8.52 16.80
CA ARG A 2 -9.39 -8.79 15.37
C ARG A 2 -9.34 -7.50 14.54
N LEU A 3 -10.41 -6.70 14.62
CA LEU A 3 -10.58 -5.51 13.81
C LEU A 3 -9.47 -4.47 14.03
N THR A 4 -9.16 -4.15 15.29
CA THR A 4 -8.13 -3.15 15.63
C THR A 4 -6.76 -3.55 15.06
N ARG A 5 -6.37 -4.82 15.18
CA ARG A 5 -5.10 -5.30 14.63
C ARG A 5 -5.08 -5.23 13.10
N THR A 6 -6.17 -5.63 12.46
CA THR A 6 -6.30 -5.54 10.99
C THR A 6 -6.13 -4.10 10.51
N LEU A 7 -6.78 -3.14 11.18
CA LEU A 7 -6.65 -1.71 10.85
C LEU A 7 -5.22 -1.21 11.05
N ILE A 8 -4.54 -1.60 12.13
CA ILE A 8 -3.14 -1.24 12.37
C ILE A 8 -2.24 -1.79 11.27
N MET A 9 -2.41 -3.06 10.88
CA MET A 9 -1.64 -3.66 9.79
C MET A 9 -1.85 -2.94 8.45
N GLY A 10 -3.10 -2.61 8.11
CA GLY A 10 -3.42 -1.82 6.92
C GLY A 10 -2.79 -0.42 6.95
N ALA A 11 -2.86 0.27 8.08
CA ALA A 11 -2.28 1.60 8.25
C ALA A 11 -0.75 1.60 8.15
N LEU A 12 -0.07 0.60 8.74
CA LEU A 12 1.38 0.47 8.66
C LEU A 12 1.85 0.16 7.23
N MET A 13 1.03 -0.50 6.42
CA MET A 13 1.34 -0.78 5.00
C MET A 13 1.29 0.46 4.10
N VAL A 14 0.84 1.62 4.58
CA VAL A 14 0.99 2.90 3.86
C VAL A 14 2.47 3.19 3.60
N ILE A 15 3.33 3.01 4.60
CA ILE A 15 4.76 3.35 4.52
C ILE A 15 5.48 2.55 3.43
N PRO A 16 5.47 1.20 3.41
CA PRO A 16 6.10 0.44 2.35
C PRO A 16 5.45 0.69 0.98
N GLY A 17 4.14 0.94 0.93
CA GLY A 17 3.44 1.27 -0.33
C GLY A 17 3.94 2.57 -0.96
N LEU A 18 4.05 3.64 -0.16
CA LEU A 18 4.62 4.92 -0.60
C LEU A 18 6.09 4.78 -0.99
N PHE A 19 6.87 4.02 -0.23
CA PHE A 19 8.28 3.78 -0.52
C PHE A 19 8.47 3.03 -1.85
N LEU A 20 7.68 1.99 -2.12
CA LEU A 20 7.70 1.27 -3.39
C LEU A 20 7.26 2.15 -4.56
N GLY A 21 6.24 2.99 -4.36
CA GLY A 21 5.84 3.99 -5.34
C GLY A 21 6.99 4.93 -5.69
N LEU A 22 7.66 5.49 -4.67
CA LEU A 22 8.81 6.37 -4.86
C LEU A 22 9.94 5.69 -5.63
N LEU A 23 10.28 4.45 -5.29
CA LEU A 23 11.33 3.70 -5.99
C LEU A 23 11.00 3.53 -7.48
N LEU A 24 9.75 3.18 -7.81
CA LEU A 24 9.33 3.02 -9.20
C LEU A 24 9.33 4.35 -9.97
N TRP A 25 8.95 5.45 -9.33
CA TRP A 25 9.06 6.78 -9.95
C TRP A 25 10.51 7.16 -10.29
N ILE A 26 11.45 6.85 -9.39
CA ILE A 26 12.89 7.04 -9.64
C ILE A 26 13.37 6.14 -10.80
N LEU A 27 12.97 4.87 -10.82
CA LEU A 27 13.36 3.91 -11.86
C LEU A 27 12.86 4.29 -13.26
N VAL A 28 11.70 4.95 -13.34
CA VAL A 28 11.11 5.42 -14.61
C VAL A 28 11.66 6.79 -15.03
N GLY A 29 12.60 7.36 -14.26
CA GLY A 29 13.29 8.60 -14.62
C GLY A 29 12.55 9.88 -14.24
N GLN A 30 11.68 9.82 -13.23
CA GLN A 30 11.06 10.98 -12.61
C GLN A 30 10.31 11.88 -13.60
N PRO A 31 9.31 11.35 -14.34
CA PRO A 31 8.54 12.15 -15.28
C PRO A 31 7.88 13.34 -14.58
N ALA A 32 7.85 14.48 -15.27
CA ALA A 32 7.11 15.65 -14.82
C ALA A 32 5.60 15.36 -14.77
N ASP A 33 4.86 16.14 -13.99
CA ASP A 33 3.42 15.97 -13.80
C ASP A 33 2.68 15.96 -15.14
N GLY A 34 1.81 14.97 -15.34
CA GLY A 34 1.03 14.80 -16.58
C GLY A 34 1.82 14.27 -17.79
N GLN A 35 3.14 14.11 -17.71
CA GLN A 35 3.95 13.57 -18.82
C GLN A 35 3.68 12.08 -19.06
N ASN A 36 3.41 11.32 -17.99
CA ASN A 36 3.00 9.92 -18.09
C ASN A 36 1.87 9.61 -17.11
N PRO A 37 0.60 9.79 -17.52
CA PRO A 37 -0.55 9.68 -16.62
C PRO A 37 -0.73 8.27 -16.05
N ILE A 38 -0.28 7.24 -16.77
CA ILE A 38 -0.36 5.85 -16.32
C ILE A 38 0.61 5.61 -15.17
N VAL A 39 1.85 6.07 -15.30
CA VAL A 39 2.87 5.94 -14.26
C VAL A 39 2.47 6.74 -13.02
N GLU A 40 1.95 7.94 -13.21
CA GLU A 40 1.46 8.78 -12.12
C GLU A 40 0.28 8.12 -11.38
N ALA A 41 -0.72 7.61 -12.10
CA ALA A 41 -1.83 6.88 -11.50
C ALA A 41 -1.35 5.62 -10.74
N LEU A 42 -0.37 4.90 -11.29
CA LEU A 42 0.17 3.70 -10.68
C LEU A 42 0.94 4.02 -9.38
N VAL A 43 1.92 4.93 -9.46
CA VAL A 43 2.82 5.25 -8.34
C VAL A 43 2.08 5.98 -7.22
N CYS A 44 1.24 6.96 -7.55
CA CYS A 44 0.61 7.81 -6.54
C CYS A 44 -0.65 7.18 -5.94
N ASN A 45 -1.31 6.23 -6.63
CA ASN A 45 -2.59 5.68 -6.19
C ASN A 45 -2.54 4.15 -6.11
N ALA A 46 -2.36 3.47 -7.23
CA ALA A 46 -2.57 2.02 -7.29
C ALA A 46 -1.64 1.25 -6.34
N ILE A 47 -0.35 1.61 -6.31
CA ILE A 47 0.65 0.94 -5.46
C ILE A 47 0.38 1.20 -3.97
N PRO A 48 0.23 2.45 -3.50
CA PRO A 48 -0.12 2.72 -2.10
C PRO A 48 -1.42 2.03 -1.69
N LEU A 49 -2.48 2.10 -2.51
CA LEU A 49 -3.77 1.48 -2.20
C LEU A 49 -3.69 -0.05 -2.17
N ALA A 50 -2.99 -0.67 -3.12
CA ALA A 50 -2.78 -2.12 -3.14
C ALA A 50 -1.99 -2.59 -1.90
N SER A 51 -0.98 -1.83 -1.48
CA SER A 51 -0.22 -2.10 -0.26
C SER A 51 -1.11 -2.08 0.98
N ILE A 52 -1.90 -1.02 1.17
CA ILE A 52 -2.85 -0.90 2.28
C ILE A 52 -3.85 -2.07 2.25
N PHE A 53 -4.43 -2.35 1.09
CA PHE A 53 -5.39 -3.43 0.92
C PHE A 53 -4.78 -4.79 1.28
N SER A 54 -3.53 -5.05 0.89
CA SER A 54 -2.82 -6.27 1.26
C SER A 54 -2.66 -6.37 2.79
N GLY A 55 -2.31 -5.28 3.48
CA GLY A 55 -2.20 -5.25 4.94
C GLY A 55 -3.52 -5.54 5.64
N LEU A 56 -4.63 -4.98 5.14
CA LEU A 56 -5.98 -5.27 5.63
C LEU A 56 -6.35 -6.74 5.38
N PHE A 57 -6.06 -7.27 4.20
CA PHE A 57 -6.35 -8.66 3.86
C PHE A 57 -5.57 -9.64 4.76
N PHE A 58 -4.25 -9.47 4.87
CA PHE A 58 -3.41 -10.31 5.72
C PHE A 58 -3.80 -10.20 7.20
N GLY A 59 -4.06 -8.99 7.68
CA GLY A 59 -4.51 -8.76 9.05
C GLY A 59 -5.87 -9.39 9.35
N TRP A 60 -6.75 -9.54 8.35
CA TRP A 60 -8.05 -10.17 8.51
C TRP A 60 -7.98 -11.70 8.50
N VAL A 61 -7.15 -12.27 7.61
CA VAL A 61 -6.95 -13.72 7.45
C VAL A 61 -6.24 -14.32 8.68
N THR A 62 -5.18 -13.69 9.16
CA THR A 62 -4.45 -14.12 10.37
C THR A 62 -5.16 -13.73 11.67
N GLY A 63 -6.21 -12.91 11.58
CA GLY A 63 -6.89 -12.31 12.73
C GLY A 63 -7.62 -13.30 13.65
N SER A 64 -7.84 -14.54 13.21
CA SER A 64 -8.55 -15.58 13.96
C SER A 64 -7.69 -16.26 15.03
N GLU A 65 -6.36 -16.20 14.93
CA GLU A 65 -5.41 -16.87 15.84
C GLU A 65 -5.43 -16.32 17.29
N TYR A 66 -6.20 -15.27 17.54
CA TYR A 66 -6.30 -14.57 18.84
C TYR A 66 -7.75 -14.26 19.19
N ALA A 67 -8.68 -15.05 18.64
CA ALA A 67 -10.11 -14.99 18.93
C ALA A 67 -10.54 -15.99 20.01
N GLU A 68 -9.61 -16.84 20.45
CA GLU A 68 -9.71 -17.75 21.60
C GLU A 68 -9.12 -17.15 22.88
#